data_AF-A0AAQ3ESK4-F1
#
_entry.id   AF-A0AAQ3ESK4-F1
#
_cell.length_a   1.000
_cell.length_b   1.000
_cell.length_c   1.000
_cell.angle_alpha   90.00
_cell.angle_beta   90.00
_cell.angle_gamma   90.00
#
_symmetry.space_group_name_H-M   'P 1'
#
loop_
_entity.id
_entity.type
_entity.pdbx_description
1 polymer ?
#
loop_
_entity_poly.entity_id
_entity_poly.type
_entity_poly.pdbx_seq_one_letter_code
_entity_poly.pdbx_strand_id
1 'polypeptide(L)'
;MADFAELYNDPILSKKRIGSVEDPYLTYNETLTIFNGRALLTEIPNREFRVEVTGDNKEWREIEDGELNDNYFKVDYLMGVVFFNASNEGKSLTFNYSGEGASFFPASRIWIKRQGNMVIETLQGLIDEAEDAIIRMNERIAECERVTKRCIEITKWCREATSDYEYVVENTRKIYKPSVYTYSDIITTYPNPLIGWTVAVKETKTVYRWDGFDWVDIGTSEVYEGFNILLSAVEPFSTNYIWYQDEGLVPEKQRVIISNVAPESGMVWYEID
;
A
#
# COMPACT_ATOMS: atom_id res chain seq x y z
N MET A 1 -6.55 17.19 -33.16
CA MET A 1 -7.74 17.69 -33.90
C MET A 1 -8.05 16.63 -34.93
N ALA A 2 -9.02 15.76 -34.66
CA ALA A 2 -9.53 14.85 -35.68
C ALA A 2 -10.01 15.69 -36.87
N ASP A 3 -9.71 15.24 -38.09
CA ASP A 3 -10.03 16.00 -39.30
C ASP A 3 -11.56 16.10 -39.45
N PHE A 4 -12.11 17.30 -39.28
CA PHE A 4 -13.55 17.55 -39.34
C PHE A 4 -14.17 17.17 -40.68
N ALA A 5 -13.38 17.04 -41.75
CA ALA A 5 -13.86 16.61 -43.06
C ALA A 5 -14.37 15.16 -43.07
N GLU A 6 -13.84 14.26 -42.23
CA GLU A 6 -14.33 12.87 -42.13
C GLU A 6 -15.65 12.77 -41.35
N LEU A 7 -15.84 13.60 -40.32
CA LEU A 7 -17.05 13.62 -39.47
C LEU A 7 -18.36 13.88 -40.27
N TYR A 8 -18.28 14.60 -41.39
CA TYR A 8 -19.44 14.90 -42.25
C TYR A 8 -19.84 13.77 -43.20
N ASN A 9 -19.07 12.69 -43.30
CA ASN A 9 -19.32 11.59 -44.23
C ASN A 9 -19.92 10.34 -43.57
N ASP A 10 -20.01 10.29 -42.24
CA ASP A 10 -20.59 9.13 -41.55
C ASP A 10 -22.10 9.04 -41.76
N PRO A 11 -22.64 8.00 -42.40
CA PRO A 11 -24.07 7.94 -42.72
C PRO A 11 -24.91 7.60 -41.49
N ILE A 12 -26.15 8.12 -41.45
CA ILE A 12 -27.20 7.59 -40.57
C ILE A 12 -27.64 6.27 -41.19
N LEU A 13 -27.59 5.19 -40.42
CA LEU A 13 -28.06 3.88 -40.86
C LEU A 13 -29.48 3.68 -40.35
N SER A 14 -30.46 3.64 -41.25
CA SER A 14 -31.85 3.40 -40.89
C SER A 14 -32.40 2.26 -41.73
N LYS A 15 -33.09 1.33 -41.09
CA LYS A 15 -33.85 0.29 -41.75
C LYS A 15 -35.24 0.25 -41.14
N LYS A 16 -36.27 0.36 -41.98
CA LYS A 16 -37.65 0.13 -41.59
C LYS A 16 -38.18 -1.11 -42.31
N ARG A 17 -38.76 -2.03 -41.54
CA ARG A 17 -39.39 -3.26 -42.02
C ARG A 17 -40.83 -2.98 -42.43
N ILE A 18 -41.28 -3.61 -43.50
CA ILE A 18 -42.64 -3.41 -44.02
C ILE A 18 -43.63 -4.45 -43.48
N GLY A 19 -43.13 -5.55 -42.89
CA GLY A 19 -43.97 -6.64 -42.38
C GLY A 19 -44.52 -7.55 -43.49
N SER A 20 -43.88 -7.55 -44.67
CA SER A 20 -44.24 -8.45 -45.78
C SER A 20 -43.58 -9.82 -45.61
N VAL A 21 -43.92 -10.78 -46.48
CA VAL A 21 -43.27 -12.10 -46.49
C VAL A 21 -41.76 -11.98 -46.81
N GLU A 22 -41.37 -10.99 -47.62
CA GLU A 22 -39.98 -10.77 -48.03
C GLU A 22 -39.19 -9.90 -47.03
N ASP A 23 -39.88 -9.05 -46.27
CA ASP A 23 -39.28 -8.19 -45.22
C ASP A 23 -40.16 -8.21 -43.94
N PRO A 24 -40.18 -9.35 -43.24
CA PRO A 24 -41.06 -9.56 -42.09
C PRO A 24 -40.59 -8.78 -40.87
N TYR A 25 -41.53 -8.46 -39.98
CA TYR A 25 -41.20 -8.02 -38.63
C TYR A 25 -40.47 -9.12 -37.87
N LEU A 26 -39.55 -8.74 -36.99
CA LEU A 26 -38.82 -9.68 -36.15
C LEU A 26 -39.42 -9.72 -34.76
N THR A 27 -39.65 -10.91 -34.22
CA THR A 27 -40.06 -11.06 -32.83
C THR A 27 -38.84 -11.00 -31.92
N TYR A 28 -38.90 -10.13 -30.93
CA TYR A 28 -37.90 -9.98 -29.88
C TYR A 28 -38.44 -10.49 -28.55
N ASN A 29 -37.57 -11.16 -27.81
CA ASN A 29 -37.72 -11.51 -26.39
C ASN A 29 -36.39 -11.13 -25.74
N GLU A 30 -36.33 -9.96 -25.11
CA GLU A 30 -35.09 -9.44 -24.53
C GLU A 30 -35.31 -9.00 -23.08
N THR A 31 -34.31 -9.22 -22.23
CA THR A 31 -34.32 -8.75 -20.85
C THR A 31 -33.47 -7.51 -20.73
N LEU A 32 -34.10 -6.38 -20.38
CA LEU A 32 -33.44 -5.08 -20.27
C LEU A 32 -33.60 -4.53 -18.87
N THR A 33 -32.55 -3.85 -18.40
CA THR A 33 -32.57 -3.13 -17.12
C THR A 33 -33.09 -1.72 -17.32
N ILE A 34 -33.99 -1.29 -16.44
CA ILE A 34 -34.49 0.08 -16.42
C ILE A 34 -33.38 0.99 -15.89
N PHE A 35 -33.00 1.98 -16.70
CA PHE A 35 -32.01 3.00 -16.35
C PHE A 35 -32.57 4.41 -16.63
N ASN A 36 -32.50 5.28 -15.63
CA ASN A 36 -33.11 6.61 -15.64
C ASN A 36 -34.61 6.59 -16.03
N GLY A 37 -35.35 5.62 -15.49
CA GLY A 37 -36.77 5.40 -15.73
C GLY A 37 -37.10 4.92 -17.15
N ARG A 38 -36.13 4.40 -17.90
CA ARG A 38 -36.28 4.01 -19.31
C ARG A 38 -35.63 2.67 -19.61
N ALA A 39 -36.19 1.94 -20.55
CA ALA A 39 -35.56 0.83 -21.23
C ALA A 39 -35.59 1.10 -22.74
N LEU A 40 -34.44 0.99 -23.41
CA LEU A 40 -34.32 1.17 -24.85
C LEU A 40 -34.39 -0.20 -25.54
N LEU A 41 -35.40 -0.40 -26.38
CA LEU A 41 -35.58 -1.63 -27.14
C LEU A 41 -34.58 -1.70 -28.29
N THR A 42 -34.20 -2.92 -28.67
CA THR A 42 -33.26 -3.16 -29.78
C THR A 42 -33.79 -2.66 -31.13
N GLU A 43 -35.08 -2.88 -31.43
CA GLU A 43 -35.77 -2.32 -32.59
C GLU A 43 -37.00 -1.49 -32.15
N ILE A 44 -37.45 -0.57 -33.00
CA ILE A 44 -38.69 0.19 -32.79
C ILE A 44 -39.86 -0.82 -32.85
N PRO A 45 -40.68 -0.94 -31.80
CA PRO A 45 -41.77 -1.90 -31.78
C PRO A 45 -42.89 -1.49 -32.73
N ASN A 46 -43.59 -2.47 -33.28
CA ASN A 46 -44.79 -2.25 -34.06
C ASN A 46 -45.95 -1.90 -33.14
N ARG A 47 -46.62 -0.77 -33.42
CA ARG A 47 -47.71 -0.26 -32.58
C ARG A 47 -48.97 -1.14 -32.59
N GLU A 48 -49.22 -1.85 -33.69
CA GLU A 48 -50.40 -2.73 -33.81
C GLU A 48 -50.24 -3.98 -32.95
N PHE A 49 -49.03 -4.54 -32.86
CA PHE A 49 -48.74 -5.72 -32.04
C PHE A 49 -48.45 -5.42 -30.57
N ARG A 50 -48.19 -4.15 -30.23
CA ARG A 50 -47.87 -3.65 -28.88
C ARG A 50 -46.63 -4.31 -28.26
N VAL A 51 -46.22 -3.83 -27.10
CA VAL A 51 -45.13 -4.41 -26.30
C VAL A 51 -45.73 -5.08 -25.07
N GLU A 52 -45.34 -6.32 -24.83
CA GLU A 52 -45.65 -7.02 -23.59
C GLU A 52 -44.43 -6.98 -22.66
N VAL A 53 -44.65 -6.62 -21.40
CA VAL A 53 -43.62 -6.53 -20.36
C VAL A 53 -43.92 -7.55 -19.28
N THR A 54 -42.91 -8.34 -18.89
CA THR A 54 -43.01 -9.35 -17.84
C THR A 54 -41.84 -9.24 -16.86
N GLY A 55 -42.05 -9.65 -15.61
CA GLY A 55 -41.06 -9.58 -14.54
C GLY A 55 -41.60 -8.91 -13.27
N ASP A 56 -40.78 -8.90 -12.21
CA ASP A 56 -41.12 -8.31 -10.89
C ASP A 56 -42.39 -8.88 -10.23
N ASN A 57 -42.87 -10.07 -10.65
CA ASN A 57 -44.12 -10.70 -10.19
C ASN A 57 -45.34 -9.76 -10.21
N LYS A 58 -45.38 -8.85 -11.19
CA LYS A 58 -46.48 -7.89 -11.37
C LYS A 58 -47.10 -8.03 -12.75
N GLU A 59 -48.38 -7.69 -12.82
CA GLU A 59 -49.08 -7.49 -14.09
C GLU A 59 -48.79 -6.07 -14.58
N TRP A 60 -48.05 -5.99 -15.69
CA TRP A 60 -47.68 -4.74 -16.32
C TRP A 60 -48.77 -4.25 -17.26
N ARG A 61 -49.04 -2.94 -17.24
CA ARG A 61 -50.07 -2.35 -18.11
C ARG A 61 -49.51 -1.17 -18.89
N GLU A 62 -49.68 -1.23 -20.21
CA GLU A 62 -49.34 -0.11 -21.09
C GLU A 62 -50.38 1.00 -20.96
N ILE A 63 -49.93 2.25 -20.84
CA ILE A 63 -50.76 3.45 -20.95
C ILE A 63 -50.25 4.36 -22.06
N GLU A 64 -51.16 5.04 -22.77
CA GLU A 64 -50.78 6.03 -23.81
C GLU A 64 -50.55 7.43 -23.21
N ASP A 65 -51.33 7.79 -22.19
CA ASP A 65 -51.29 9.08 -21.52
C ASP A 65 -51.59 8.96 -20.02
N GLY A 66 -51.14 9.95 -19.24
CA GLY A 66 -51.27 9.98 -17.78
C GLY A 66 -49.98 9.66 -17.01
N GLU A 67 -50.10 9.62 -15.68
CA GLU A 67 -48.97 9.33 -14.79
C GLU A 67 -48.66 7.84 -14.73
N LEU A 68 -47.37 7.50 -14.75
CA LEU A 68 -46.89 6.13 -14.64
C LEU A 68 -46.96 5.68 -13.18
N ASN A 69 -47.92 4.82 -12.85
CA ASN A 69 -47.93 4.09 -11.58
C ASN A 69 -46.85 2.99 -11.56
N ASP A 70 -46.62 2.38 -10.39
CA ASP A 70 -45.58 1.35 -10.20
C ASP A 70 -45.72 0.15 -11.16
N ASN A 71 -46.93 -0.23 -11.55
CA ASN A 71 -47.17 -1.34 -12.50
C ASN A 71 -47.51 -0.89 -13.92
N TYR A 72 -47.36 0.41 -14.22
CA TYR A 72 -47.67 0.97 -15.53
C TYR A 72 -46.40 1.31 -16.30
N PHE A 73 -46.46 1.18 -17.61
CA PHE A 73 -45.40 1.60 -18.52
C PHE A 73 -45.99 2.34 -19.72
N LYS A 74 -45.16 3.12 -20.40
CA LYS A 74 -45.52 3.82 -21.63
C LYS A 74 -44.50 3.53 -22.71
N VAL A 75 -44.94 3.24 -23.92
CA VAL A 75 -44.05 2.94 -25.04
C VAL A 75 -44.06 4.11 -26.02
N ASP A 76 -42.89 4.62 -26.34
CA ASP A 76 -42.66 5.49 -27.49
C ASP A 76 -42.38 4.63 -28.72
N TYR A 77 -43.44 4.37 -29.50
CA TYR A 77 -43.41 3.61 -30.75
C TYR A 77 -42.70 4.35 -31.91
N LEU A 78 -42.20 5.57 -31.70
CA LEU A 78 -41.39 6.25 -32.70
C LEU A 78 -39.90 5.96 -32.46
N MET A 79 -39.47 5.96 -31.20
CA MET A 79 -38.06 5.84 -30.81
C MET A 79 -37.69 4.46 -30.23
N GLY A 80 -38.66 3.61 -29.92
CA GLY A 80 -38.41 2.31 -29.27
C GLY A 80 -38.03 2.43 -27.80
N VAL A 81 -38.54 3.43 -27.09
CA VAL A 81 -38.24 3.66 -25.67
C VAL A 81 -39.45 3.29 -24.81
N VAL A 82 -39.24 2.48 -23.77
CA VAL A 82 -40.25 2.17 -22.77
C VAL A 82 -39.96 2.97 -21.49
N PHE A 83 -40.94 3.73 -21.03
CA PHE A 83 -40.87 4.58 -19.84
C PHE A 83 -41.56 3.92 -18.66
N PHE A 84 -40.93 4.04 -17.49
CA PHE A 84 -41.39 3.48 -16.24
C PHE A 84 -41.42 4.54 -15.13
N ASN A 85 -42.17 4.27 -14.07
CA ASN A 85 -42.05 5.02 -12.82
C ASN A 85 -40.65 4.83 -12.21
N ALA A 86 -40.14 5.86 -11.52
CA ALA A 86 -38.86 5.81 -10.82
C ALA A 86 -38.75 4.69 -9.76
N SER A 87 -39.88 4.18 -9.24
CA SER A 87 -39.93 3.01 -8.34
C SER A 87 -39.41 1.71 -8.98
N ASN A 88 -39.29 1.68 -10.32
CA ASN A 88 -38.83 0.52 -11.08
C ASN A 88 -37.37 0.61 -11.54
N GLU A 89 -36.65 1.64 -11.10
CA GLU A 89 -35.24 1.83 -11.45
C GLU A 89 -34.38 0.60 -11.08
N GLY A 90 -33.48 0.19 -11.98
CA GLY A 90 -32.56 -0.93 -11.77
C GLY A 90 -33.20 -2.33 -11.88
N LYS A 91 -34.52 -2.43 -12.10
CA LYS A 91 -35.17 -3.73 -12.33
C LYS A 91 -34.88 -4.23 -13.74
N SER A 92 -34.65 -5.53 -13.84
CA SER A 92 -34.53 -6.24 -15.13
C SER A 92 -35.88 -6.86 -15.49
N LEU A 93 -36.49 -6.37 -16.57
CA LEU A 93 -37.77 -6.85 -17.08
C LEU A 93 -37.58 -7.47 -18.47
N THR A 94 -38.47 -8.37 -18.85
CA THR A 94 -38.46 -9.02 -20.15
C THR A 94 -39.53 -8.41 -21.05
N PHE A 95 -39.11 -8.06 -22.27
CA PHE A 95 -39.91 -7.37 -23.27
C PHE A 95 -40.15 -8.30 -24.46
N ASN A 96 -41.42 -8.53 -24.78
CA ASN A 96 -41.87 -9.25 -25.98
C ASN A 96 -42.51 -8.27 -26.95
N TYR A 97 -42.00 -8.19 -28.17
CA TYR A 97 -42.56 -7.29 -29.19
C TYR A 97 -42.16 -7.72 -30.60
N SER A 98 -42.85 -7.15 -31.59
CA SER A 98 -42.47 -7.25 -33.00
C SER A 98 -41.75 -5.99 -33.44
N GLY A 99 -40.50 -6.09 -33.88
CA GLY A 99 -39.66 -4.97 -34.32
C GLY A 99 -39.88 -4.58 -35.78
N GLU A 100 -39.93 -3.27 -36.03
CA GLU A 100 -40.02 -2.63 -37.34
C GLU A 100 -38.65 -2.15 -37.87
N GLY A 101 -37.54 -2.52 -37.24
CA GLY A 101 -36.21 -1.98 -37.53
C GLY A 101 -35.80 -0.82 -36.62
N ALA A 102 -34.67 -0.17 -36.94
CA ALA A 102 -34.04 0.83 -36.08
C ALA A 102 -33.30 1.89 -36.89
N SER A 103 -32.99 3.02 -36.24
CA SER A 103 -32.14 4.07 -36.79
C SER A 103 -30.93 4.31 -35.88
N PHE A 104 -29.73 4.19 -36.45
CA PHE A 104 -28.46 4.41 -35.78
C PHE A 104 -27.86 5.73 -36.22
N PHE A 105 -27.54 6.56 -35.23
CA PHE A 105 -26.86 7.83 -35.44
C PHE A 105 -25.38 7.66 -35.10
N PRO A 106 -24.45 8.00 -36.01
CA PRO A 106 -23.03 7.90 -35.72
C PRO A 106 -22.64 8.92 -34.64
N ALA A 107 -21.80 8.50 -33.69
CA ALA A 107 -21.37 9.34 -32.57
C ALA A 107 -20.64 10.61 -33.02
N SER A 108 -19.99 10.57 -34.19
CA SER A 108 -19.35 11.70 -34.87
C SER A 108 -20.30 12.85 -35.18
N ARG A 109 -21.60 12.57 -35.33
CA ARG A 109 -22.63 13.59 -35.63
C ARG A 109 -23.46 14.02 -34.42
N ILE A 110 -23.24 13.40 -33.27
CA ILE A 110 -23.88 13.79 -32.02
C ILE A 110 -22.98 14.83 -31.36
N TRP A 111 -23.39 16.09 -31.36
CA TRP A 111 -22.65 17.15 -30.69
C TRP A 111 -22.98 17.17 -29.21
N ILE A 112 -21.96 17.41 -28.37
CA ILE A 112 -22.12 17.56 -26.92
C ILE A 112 -21.74 18.97 -26.44
N LYS A 113 -21.00 19.71 -27.27
CA LYS A 113 -20.60 21.09 -27.00
C LYS A 113 -20.62 21.92 -28.28
N ARG A 114 -21.18 23.13 -28.18
CA ARG A 114 -21.37 24.06 -29.30
C ARG A 114 -21.10 25.49 -28.86
N GLN A 115 -20.51 26.29 -29.75
CA GLN A 115 -20.37 27.74 -29.58
C GLN A 115 -20.85 28.45 -30.85
N GLY A 116 -21.82 29.34 -30.71
CA GLY A 116 -22.45 30.00 -31.86
C GLY A 116 -23.11 28.97 -32.78
N ASN A 117 -22.67 28.87 -34.04
CA ASN A 117 -23.15 27.89 -35.01
C ASN A 117 -22.12 26.77 -35.32
N MET A 118 -21.09 26.65 -34.49
CA MET A 118 -19.99 25.70 -34.68
C MET A 118 -20.03 24.61 -33.61
N VAL A 119 -19.98 23.35 -34.05
CA VAL A 119 -19.78 22.20 -33.18
C VAL A 119 -18.33 22.19 -32.70
N ILE A 120 -18.12 22.19 -31.39
CA ILE A 120 -16.77 22.15 -30.80
C ILE A 120 -16.38 20.71 -30.48
N GLU A 121 -17.34 19.91 -30.02
CA GLU A 121 -17.09 18.58 -29.48
C GLU A 121 -18.24 17.65 -29.81
N THR A 122 -17.89 16.44 -30.25
CA THR A 122 -18.81 15.37 -30.60
C THR A 122 -18.72 14.25 -29.58
N LEU A 123 -19.74 13.39 -29.54
CA LEU A 123 -19.73 12.22 -28.70
C LEU A 123 -18.57 11.28 -29.07
N GLN A 124 -18.23 11.16 -30.36
CA GLN A 124 -17.05 10.40 -30.78
C GLN A 124 -15.77 10.97 -30.17
N GLY A 125 -15.57 12.29 -30.22
CA GLY A 125 -14.37 12.92 -29.65
C GLY A 125 -14.24 12.67 -28.14
N LEU A 126 -15.36 12.69 -27.41
CA LEU A 126 -15.38 12.35 -25.99
C LEU A 126 -15.04 10.87 -25.72
N ILE A 127 -15.54 9.96 -26.56
CA ILE A 127 -15.24 8.53 -26.46
C ILE A 127 -13.74 8.29 -26.69
N ASP A 128 -13.17 8.89 -27.73
CA ASP A 128 -11.75 8.76 -28.04
C ASP A 128 -10.88 9.31 -26.90
N GLU A 129 -11.23 10.47 -26.34
CA GLU A 129 -10.52 11.05 -25.19
C GLU A 129 -10.61 10.17 -23.94
N ALA A 130 -11.77 9.57 -23.69
CA ALA A 130 -11.97 8.64 -22.59
C ALA A 130 -11.14 7.36 -22.75
N GLU A 131 -11.08 6.81 -23.96
CA GLU A 131 -10.25 5.64 -24.29
C GLU A 131 -8.76 5.95 -24.06
N ASP A 132 -8.28 7.07 -24.59
CA ASP A 132 -6.91 7.54 -24.38
C ASP A 132 -6.58 7.74 -22.88
N ALA A 133 -7.53 8.29 -22.10
CA ALA A 133 -7.35 8.45 -20.66
C ALA A 133 -7.25 7.11 -19.93
N ILE A 134 -8.06 6.12 -20.32
CA ILE A 134 -8.02 4.76 -19.76
C ILE A 134 -6.69 4.08 -20.07
N ILE A 135 -6.19 4.20 -21.30
CA ILE A 135 -4.89 3.66 -21.70
C ILE A 135 -3.77 4.24 -20.82
N ARG A 136 -3.72 5.57 -20.67
CA ARG A 136 -2.73 6.23 -19.79
C ARG A 136 -2.85 5.78 -18.33
N MET A 137 -4.05 5.54 -17.83
CA MET A 137 -4.25 5.03 -16.47
C MET A 137 -3.69 3.62 -16.31
N ASN A 138 -3.93 2.74 -17.28
CA ASN A 138 -3.41 1.37 -17.24
C ASN A 138 -1.88 1.33 -17.27
N GLU A 139 -1.24 2.16 -18.08
CA GLU A 139 0.23 2.30 -18.10
C GLU A 139 0.78 2.75 -16.73
N ARG A 140 0.12 3.72 -16.09
CA ARG A 140 0.52 4.19 -14.75
C ARG A 140 0.33 3.14 -13.66
N ILE A 141 -0.72 2.33 -13.75
CA ILE A 141 -0.96 1.22 -12.81
C ILE A 141 0.16 0.19 -12.95
N ALA A 142 0.52 -0.18 -14.18
CA ALA A 142 1.62 -1.13 -14.43
C ALA A 142 2.95 -0.64 -13.86
N GLU A 143 3.26 0.66 -13.98
CA GLU A 143 4.46 1.24 -13.37
C GLU A 143 4.41 1.22 -11.83
N CYS A 144 3.26 1.56 -11.24
CA CYS A 144 3.06 1.50 -9.80
C CYS A 144 3.27 0.09 -9.24
N GLU A 145 2.81 -0.94 -9.96
CA GLU A 145 3.04 -2.34 -9.60
C GLU A 145 4.54 -2.70 -9.64
N ARG A 146 5.28 -2.22 -10.65
CA ARG A 146 6.75 -2.44 -10.71
C ARG A 146 7.46 -1.78 -9.54
N VAL A 147 7.12 -0.54 -9.22
CA VAL A 147 7.68 0.19 -8.07
C VAL A 147 7.37 -0.54 -6.77
N THR A 148 6.13 -1.00 -6.59
CA THR A 148 5.70 -1.73 -5.40
C THR A 148 6.50 -3.02 -5.20
N LYS A 149 6.69 -3.82 -6.27
CA LYS A 149 7.53 -5.02 -6.22
C LYS A 149 8.96 -4.71 -5.78
N ARG A 150 9.56 -3.65 -6.33
CA ARG A 150 10.91 -3.20 -5.94
C ARG A 150 10.96 -2.76 -4.47
N CYS A 151 9.96 -2.04 -3.98
CA CYS A 151 9.89 -1.63 -2.58
C CYS A 151 9.81 -2.84 -1.64
N ILE A 152 9.08 -3.89 -2.02
CA ILE A 152 8.98 -5.13 -1.24
C ILE A 152 10.36 -5.81 -1.15
N GLU A 153 11.07 -5.91 -2.27
CA GLU A 153 12.43 -6.49 -2.30
C GLU A 153 13.40 -5.70 -1.40
N ILE A 154 13.41 -4.37 -1.51
CA ILE A 154 14.23 -3.50 -0.67
C ILE A 154 13.87 -3.66 0.81
N THR A 155 12.58 -3.69 1.14
CA THR A 155 12.12 -3.88 2.53
C THR A 155 12.59 -5.22 3.09
N LYS A 156 12.51 -6.30 2.30
CA LYS A 156 13.00 -7.62 2.68
C LYS A 156 14.50 -7.57 2.97
N TRP A 157 15.28 -6.98 2.06
CA TRP A 157 16.73 -6.82 2.24
C TRP A 157 17.07 -6.01 3.50
N CYS A 158 16.41 -4.87 3.73
CA CYS A 158 16.62 -4.07 4.95
C CYS A 158 16.33 -4.87 6.23
N ARG A 159 15.29 -5.70 6.22
CA ARG A 159 14.92 -6.55 7.35
C ARG A 159 15.99 -7.61 7.62
N GLU A 160 16.46 -8.29 6.58
CA GLU A 160 17.55 -9.28 6.69
C GLU A 160 18.81 -8.61 7.24
N ALA A 161 19.23 -7.48 6.66
CA ALA A 161 20.39 -6.74 7.13
C ALA A 161 20.27 -6.26 8.59
N THR A 162 19.07 -5.87 9.04
CA THR A 162 18.84 -5.43 10.43
C THR A 162 18.86 -6.60 11.42
N SER A 163 18.39 -7.78 11.01
CA SER A 163 18.40 -8.98 11.85
C SER A 163 19.81 -9.36 12.30
N ASP A 164 20.81 -9.19 11.42
CA ASP A 164 22.21 -9.45 11.75
C ASP A 164 22.73 -8.48 12.84
N TYR A 165 22.27 -7.22 12.82
CA TYR A 165 22.62 -6.24 13.84
C TYR A 165 21.95 -6.51 15.18
N GLU A 166 20.73 -7.06 15.21
CA GLU A 166 20.04 -7.41 16.46
C GLU A 166 20.84 -8.46 17.25
N TYR A 167 21.33 -9.51 16.56
CA TYR A 167 22.23 -10.50 17.16
C TYR A 167 23.51 -9.86 17.71
N VAL A 168 24.16 -8.99 16.94
CA VAL A 168 25.39 -8.31 17.38
C VAL A 168 25.10 -7.44 18.61
N VAL A 169 24.01 -6.68 18.63
CA VAL A 169 23.64 -5.84 19.76
C VAL A 169 23.38 -6.69 21.00
N GLU A 170 22.56 -7.74 20.91
CA GLU A 170 22.28 -8.62 22.05
C GLU A 170 23.56 -9.28 22.60
N ASN A 171 24.46 -9.73 21.71
CA ASN A 171 25.71 -10.40 22.08
C ASN A 171 26.87 -9.46 22.40
N THR A 172 26.72 -8.14 22.27
CA THR A 172 27.77 -7.16 22.63
C THR A 172 27.32 -6.13 23.66
N ARG A 173 26.02 -6.03 23.96
CA ARG A 173 25.46 -5.10 24.93
C ARG A 173 26.06 -5.34 26.32
N LYS A 174 26.57 -4.28 26.94
CA LYS A 174 27.05 -4.26 28.32
C LYS A 174 26.29 -3.21 29.12
N ILE A 175 25.59 -3.64 30.16
CA ILE A 175 24.88 -2.80 31.13
C ILE A 175 25.53 -3.07 32.49
N TYR A 176 26.45 -2.19 32.88
CA TYR A 176 27.19 -2.36 34.13
C TYR A 176 26.26 -2.25 35.35
N LYS A 177 26.41 -3.19 36.27
CA LYS A 177 25.72 -3.25 37.56
C LYS A 177 26.73 -3.16 38.70
N PRO A 178 26.26 -2.81 39.93
CA PRO A 178 27.12 -2.85 41.10
C PRO A 178 27.84 -4.19 41.24
N SER A 179 29.14 -4.13 41.53
CA SER A 179 29.98 -5.31 41.73
C SER A 179 29.58 -6.11 42.97
N VAL A 180 29.80 -7.41 42.92
CA VAL A 180 29.63 -8.32 44.06
C VAL A 180 30.97 -8.87 44.53
N TYR A 181 31.02 -9.50 45.71
CA TYR A 181 32.28 -9.99 46.25
C TYR A 181 32.69 -11.32 45.61
N THR A 182 31.81 -12.32 45.61
CA THR A 182 32.03 -13.66 45.02
C THR A 182 31.14 -13.93 43.80
N TYR A 183 31.46 -14.96 43.01
CA TYR A 183 30.61 -15.38 41.89
C TYR A 183 29.21 -15.83 42.34
N SER A 184 29.12 -16.55 43.47
CA SER A 184 27.86 -17.01 44.03
C SER A 184 26.92 -15.85 44.42
N ASP A 185 27.50 -14.70 44.79
CA ASP A 185 26.73 -13.51 45.14
C ASP A 185 26.02 -12.88 43.93
N ILE A 186 26.44 -13.19 42.71
CA ILE A 186 25.76 -12.70 41.50
C ILE A 186 24.32 -13.22 41.47
N ILE A 187 24.13 -14.50 41.76
CA ILE A 187 22.82 -15.17 41.67
C ILE A 187 21.89 -14.66 42.79
N THR A 188 22.43 -14.40 43.98
CA THR A 188 21.65 -13.89 45.11
C THR A 188 21.31 -12.41 44.97
N THR A 189 22.23 -11.61 44.44
CA THR A 189 22.05 -10.16 44.25
C THR A 189 21.21 -9.83 43.02
N TYR A 190 21.33 -10.65 41.96
CA TYR A 190 20.64 -10.47 40.68
C TYR A 190 19.89 -11.75 40.28
N PRO A 191 18.80 -12.12 40.99
CA PRO A 191 18.08 -13.38 40.75
C PRO A 191 17.28 -13.40 39.44
N ASN A 192 16.98 -12.23 38.86
CA ASN A 192 16.29 -12.09 37.58
C ASN A 192 17.11 -11.19 36.64
N PRO A 193 18.23 -11.69 36.11
CA PRO A 193 19.10 -10.91 35.23
C PRO A 193 18.46 -10.65 33.86
N LEU A 194 18.79 -9.52 33.24
CA LEU A 194 18.38 -9.19 31.87
C LEU A 194 19.61 -9.24 30.95
N ILE A 195 19.39 -9.57 29.67
CA ILE A 195 20.45 -9.69 28.65
C ILE A 195 21.33 -8.43 28.64
N GLY A 196 22.65 -8.66 28.67
CA GLY A 196 23.67 -7.62 28.68
C GLY A 196 24.02 -7.09 30.07
N TRP A 197 23.34 -7.49 31.15
CA TRP A 197 23.78 -7.14 32.51
C TRP A 197 25.20 -7.63 32.74
N THR A 198 26.05 -6.74 33.23
CA THR A 198 27.49 -6.95 33.37
C THR A 198 27.89 -6.66 34.80
N VAL A 199 28.44 -7.64 35.51
CA VAL A 199 28.78 -7.57 36.94
C VAL A 199 30.24 -7.97 37.11
N ALA A 200 31.00 -7.15 37.83
CA ALA A 200 32.35 -7.48 38.23
C ALA A 200 32.36 -8.19 39.60
N VAL A 201 33.09 -9.28 39.71
CA VAL A 201 33.35 -10.04 40.94
C VAL A 201 34.67 -9.56 41.52
N LYS A 202 34.65 -9.07 42.76
CA LYS A 202 35.83 -8.48 43.41
C LYS A 202 36.92 -9.49 43.71
N GLU A 203 36.53 -10.68 44.18
CA GLU A 203 37.44 -11.74 44.59
C GLU A 203 38.29 -12.25 43.43
N THR A 204 37.65 -12.59 42.31
CA THR A 204 38.33 -13.13 41.12
C THR A 204 38.79 -12.06 40.14
N LYS A 205 38.38 -10.80 40.36
CA LYS A 205 38.60 -9.66 39.46
C LYS A 205 38.04 -9.90 38.05
N THR A 206 37.09 -10.82 37.89
CA THR A 206 36.47 -11.18 36.60
C THR A 206 35.17 -10.40 36.39
N VAL A 207 34.88 -10.06 35.15
CA VAL A 207 33.62 -9.47 34.71
C VAL A 207 32.79 -10.53 34.02
N TYR A 208 31.58 -10.74 34.53
CA TYR A 208 30.61 -11.64 33.94
C TYR A 208 29.48 -10.86 33.28
N ARG A 209 28.97 -11.39 32.17
CA ARG A 209 27.82 -10.83 31.45
C ARG A 209 26.74 -11.89 31.26
N TRP A 210 25.50 -11.53 31.57
CA TRP A 210 24.34 -12.36 31.29
C TRP A 210 24.00 -12.37 29.79
N ASP A 211 23.95 -13.56 29.18
CA ASP A 211 23.62 -13.75 27.76
C ASP A 211 22.16 -14.13 27.50
N GLY A 212 21.37 -14.37 28.57
CA GLY A 212 19.99 -14.84 28.49
C GLY A 212 19.79 -16.22 29.12
N PHE A 213 20.86 -17.01 29.23
CA PHE A 213 20.84 -18.36 29.80
C PHE A 213 21.82 -18.50 30.96
N ASP A 214 23.03 -17.95 30.84
CA ASP A 214 24.09 -18.06 31.83
C ASP A 214 24.93 -16.77 31.96
N TRP A 215 25.67 -16.69 33.08
CA TRP A 215 26.69 -15.65 33.28
C TRP A 215 27.99 -16.07 32.60
N VAL A 216 28.31 -15.42 31.49
CA VAL A 216 29.50 -15.71 30.68
C VAL A 216 30.66 -14.82 31.14
N ASP A 217 31.84 -15.42 31.34
CA ASP A 217 33.09 -14.68 31.57
C ASP A 217 33.46 -13.88 30.31
N ILE A 218 33.63 -12.56 30.46
CA ILE A 218 33.99 -11.66 29.37
C ILE A 218 35.34 -10.95 29.61
N GLY A 219 36.13 -11.40 30.58
CA GLY A 219 37.46 -10.89 30.89
C GLY A 219 37.59 -10.28 32.29
N THR A 220 38.72 -9.60 32.55
CA THR A 220 39.03 -9.01 33.86
C THR A 220 38.49 -7.57 34.03
N SER A 221 38.26 -7.18 35.27
CA SER A 221 37.68 -5.88 35.64
C SER A 221 38.74 -4.79 35.71
N GLU A 222 38.58 -3.77 34.87
CA GLU A 222 39.40 -2.56 34.91
C GLU A 222 39.31 -1.78 36.23
N VAL A 223 38.30 -2.03 37.07
CA VAL A 223 38.14 -1.35 38.36
C VAL A 223 38.93 -2.04 39.47
N TYR A 224 39.22 -3.34 39.34
CA TYR A 224 39.82 -4.16 40.42
C TYR A 224 41.28 -4.55 40.20
N GLU A 225 41.82 -4.29 38.99
CA GLU A 225 43.23 -4.58 38.70
C GLU A 225 44.17 -3.38 38.85
N GLY A 226 43.66 -2.15 39.01
CA GLY A 226 44.55 -1.00 39.11
C GLY A 226 43.95 0.34 38.75
N PHE A 227 44.67 1.40 39.13
CA PHE A 227 44.53 2.71 38.53
C PHE A 227 45.60 2.90 37.45
N ASN A 228 45.37 3.84 36.54
CA ASN A 228 46.32 4.16 35.48
C ASN A 228 47.21 5.32 35.94
N ILE A 229 48.54 5.16 35.80
CA ILE A 229 49.51 6.26 35.92
C ILE A 229 49.92 6.69 34.51
N LEU A 230 50.02 8.00 34.29
CA LEU A 230 50.71 8.53 33.13
C LEU A 230 52.12 8.97 33.56
N LEU A 231 53.13 8.31 33.00
CA LEU A 231 54.52 8.75 33.11
C LEU A 231 54.76 9.75 31.99
N SER A 232 55.00 11.02 32.28
CA SER A 232 55.22 12.04 31.23
C SER A 232 55.90 13.28 31.79
N ALA A 233 56.86 13.84 31.05
CA ALA A 233 57.42 15.17 31.35
C ALA A 233 56.40 16.31 31.20
N VAL A 234 55.36 16.09 30.39
CA VAL A 234 54.31 17.06 30.06
C VAL A 234 53.02 16.73 30.81
N GLU A 235 52.40 17.75 31.41
CA GLU A 235 51.14 17.66 32.12
C GLU A 235 50.01 17.16 31.19
N PRO A 236 49.23 16.13 31.59
CA PRO A 236 48.12 15.65 30.79
C PRO A 236 46.93 16.62 30.80
N PHE A 237 46.29 16.76 29.64
CA PHE A 237 45.02 17.50 29.50
C PHE A 237 43.81 16.84 30.20
N SER A 238 43.92 15.57 30.61
CA SER A 238 42.82 14.79 31.22
C SER A 238 43.09 14.51 32.70
N THR A 239 42.12 14.80 33.57
CA THR A 239 42.22 14.69 35.03
C THR A 239 42.00 13.27 35.58
N ASN A 240 41.85 12.26 34.72
CA ASN A 240 41.48 10.89 35.14
C ASN A 240 42.69 9.96 35.38
N TYR A 241 43.89 10.51 35.48
CA TYR A 241 45.14 9.76 35.69
C TYR A 241 45.91 10.33 36.89
N ILE A 242 46.63 9.46 37.59
CA ILE A 242 47.71 9.94 38.46
C ILE A 242 48.90 10.26 37.54
N TRP A 243 49.32 11.51 37.54
CA TRP A 243 50.45 11.97 36.73
C TRP A 243 51.74 11.83 37.54
N TYR A 244 52.71 11.11 36.97
CA TYR A 244 54.07 11.04 37.48
C TYR A 244 54.98 11.80 36.52
N GLN A 245 55.50 12.92 37.02
CA GLN A 245 56.36 13.81 36.25
C GLN A 245 57.82 13.37 36.35
N ASP A 246 58.39 12.94 35.22
CA ASP A 246 59.80 12.63 35.07
C ASP A 246 60.28 13.08 33.68
N GLU A 247 61.32 13.90 33.64
CA GLU A 247 61.89 14.48 32.41
C GLU A 247 62.63 13.45 31.54
N GLY A 248 63.02 12.30 32.11
CA GLY A 248 63.73 11.24 31.41
C GLY A 248 62.82 10.17 30.79
N LEU A 249 61.52 10.20 31.06
CA LEU A 249 60.56 9.18 30.63
C LEU A 249 59.76 9.63 29.40
N VAL A 250 59.61 8.72 28.44
CA VAL A 250 58.70 8.91 27.31
C VAL A 250 57.26 8.82 27.82
N PRO A 251 56.32 9.67 27.34
CA PRO A 251 54.91 9.58 27.69
C PRO A 251 54.35 8.17 27.48
N GLU A 252 54.11 7.46 28.59
CA GLU A 252 53.60 6.09 28.56
C GLU A 252 52.49 5.93 29.61
N LYS A 253 51.37 5.36 29.17
CA LYS A 253 50.28 4.96 30.06
C LYS A 253 50.64 3.61 30.64
N GLN A 254 50.90 3.57 31.95
CA GLN A 254 51.21 2.34 32.65
C GLN A 254 50.11 1.99 33.65
N ARG A 255 49.79 0.70 33.73
CA ARG A 255 48.81 0.13 34.65
C ARG A 255 49.47 -0.14 35.99
N VAL A 256 48.89 0.34 37.09
CA VAL A 256 49.39 0.03 38.43
C VAL A 256 48.72 -1.22 38.95
N ILE A 257 49.51 -2.25 39.27
CA ILE A 257 49.01 -3.48 39.84
C ILE A 257 49.06 -3.39 41.36
N ILE A 258 47.94 -3.68 42.02
CA ILE A 258 47.89 -3.76 43.47
C ILE A 258 48.29 -5.19 43.89
N SER A 259 49.39 -5.34 44.63
CA SER A 259 49.95 -6.65 45.01
C SER A 259 50.77 -6.52 46.30
N ASN A 260 50.74 -7.55 47.16
CA ASN A 260 51.62 -7.64 48.34
C ASN A 260 52.98 -8.28 48.04
N VAL A 261 53.21 -8.63 46.77
CA VAL A 261 54.46 -9.21 46.28
C VAL A 261 54.89 -8.44 45.03
N ALA A 262 56.15 -8.02 45.00
CA ALA A 262 56.72 -7.32 43.86
C ALA A 262 56.62 -8.19 42.58
N PRO A 263 56.07 -7.66 41.47
CA PRO A 263 55.98 -8.37 40.20
C PRO A 263 57.35 -8.51 39.51
N GLU A 264 57.44 -9.46 38.57
CA GLU A 264 58.67 -9.79 37.82
C GLU A 264 59.06 -8.70 36.81
N SER A 265 59.62 -7.59 37.30
CA SER A 265 60.25 -6.46 36.57
C SER A 265 59.38 -5.70 35.55
N GLY A 266 59.56 -4.39 35.46
CA GLY A 266 58.94 -3.56 34.42
C GLY A 266 57.45 -3.25 34.60
N MET A 267 56.85 -3.64 35.73
CA MET A 267 55.48 -3.27 36.09
C MET A 267 55.49 -2.26 37.25
N VAL A 268 54.59 -1.29 37.22
CA VAL A 268 54.35 -0.41 38.37
C VAL A 268 53.37 -1.12 39.29
N TRP A 269 53.74 -1.24 40.56
CA TRP A 269 52.91 -1.90 41.55
C TRP A 269 52.78 -1.06 42.80
N TYR A 270 51.70 -1.31 43.54
CA TYR A 270 51.42 -0.69 44.82
C TYR A 270 51.31 -1.79 45.88
N GLU A 271 52.21 -1.76 46.86
CA GLU A 271 52.18 -2.60 48.05
C GLU A 271 51.10 -2.08 48.99
N ILE A 272 50.23 -2.96 49.48
CA ILE A 272 49.25 -2.61 50.51
C ILE A 272 49.85 -3.03 51.86
N ASP A 273 50.07 -2.05 52.75
CA ASP A 273 50.45 -2.29 54.16
C ASP A 273 49.40 -3.10 54.94
#